data_AF-A0A8J6XCT2-F1
#
_entry.id   AF-A0A8J6XCT2-F1
#
_cell.length_a   1.000
_cell.length_b   1.000
_cell.length_c   1.000
_cell.angle_alpha   90.00
_cell.angle_beta   90.00
_cell.angle_gamma   90.00
#
_symmetry.space_group_name_H-M   'P 1'
#
loop_
_entity.id
_entity.type
_entity.pdbx_description
1 polymer ?
#
loop_
_entity_poly.entity_id
_entity_poly.type
_entity_poly.pdbx_seq_one_letter_code
_entity_poly.pdbx_strand_id
1 'polypeptide(L)'
;MTEYFRANVEAMAGYVPGEQPKPGIQIIKLNSNENPYPPTPAVMAVLRNFDGELLRRYPNAFAQEFQQAASKVLGVPSDWIIVGNGSDDLLNLMIRACAEPGRKVVYPVPTYVLYKTLTQVQAAEIMEIPYGEDYRLPLEELIAVNGSVTFIASPNSPSGHVVPTDEMRVLASKLSGVLVIDEAYVDFAEEDALALVKEYENVIVIRTLSKGYSLAGIRLGFSIGNPHLLSGLYKVKDSYNIDAIACKVGAAAITDQAYKNACVAKVKTSRTKLATDLKKLGFRVWDSQTNFLLVQPPQGNASYLYQKLKEQGILVRYFQQPGLEDKLRITVGTDDQNQALVEALIDLK
;
A
#
# COMPACT_ATOMS: atom_id res chain seq x y z
N MET A 1 35.12 -12.26 -15.30
CA MET A 1 34.47 -10.96 -15.09
C MET A 1 34.51 -10.68 -13.61
N THR A 2 34.85 -9.47 -13.18
CA THR A 2 34.79 -9.11 -11.76
C THR A 2 33.31 -8.94 -11.40
N GLU A 3 32.80 -9.83 -10.55
CA GLU A 3 31.43 -9.70 -10.00
C GLU A 3 31.49 -8.72 -8.84
N TYR A 4 30.95 -7.51 -9.03
CA TYR A 4 30.95 -6.45 -8.01
C TYR A 4 29.80 -6.60 -7.02
N PHE A 5 28.71 -7.27 -7.42
CA PHE A 5 27.51 -7.46 -6.59
C PHE A 5 27.35 -8.92 -6.14
N ARG A 6 26.56 -9.14 -5.09
CA ARG A 6 26.20 -10.50 -4.66
C ARG A 6 25.43 -11.20 -5.78
N ALA A 7 25.62 -12.51 -5.92
CA ALA A 7 24.99 -13.29 -6.99
C ALA A 7 23.45 -13.13 -7.08
N ASN A 8 22.75 -13.02 -5.94
CA ASN A 8 21.31 -12.81 -5.93
C ASN A 8 20.89 -11.43 -6.48
N VAL A 9 21.75 -10.41 -6.36
CA VAL A 9 21.50 -9.05 -6.86
C VAL A 9 21.73 -9.00 -8.37
N GLU A 10 22.77 -9.67 -8.87
CA GLU A 10 23.01 -9.82 -10.31
C GLU A 10 21.86 -10.58 -11.01
N ALA A 11 21.31 -11.60 -10.34
CA ALA A 11 20.29 -12.47 -10.93
C ALA A 11 18.86 -11.92 -10.88
N MET A 12 18.55 -11.02 -9.94
CA MET A 12 17.17 -10.55 -9.75
C MET A 12 16.75 -9.49 -10.77
N ALA A 13 15.46 -9.50 -11.14
CA ALA A 13 14.88 -8.38 -11.87
C ALA A 13 14.55 -7.22 -10.92
N GLY A 14 14.84 -5.99 -11.34
CA GLY A 14 14.40 -4.80 -10.62
C GLY A 14 12.88 -4.66 -10.58
N TYR A 15 12.35 -3.92 -9.60
CA TYR A 15 10.93 -3.58 -9.56
C TYR A 15 10.55 -2.79 -10.82
N VAL A 16 9.51 -3.26 -11.52
CA VAL A 16 8.96 -2.58 -12.69
C VAL A 16 7.78 -1.71 -12.27
N PRO A 17 7.96 -0.38 -12.15
CA PRO A 17 6.87 0.51 -11.76
C PRO A 17 5.77 0.54 -12.83
N GLY A 18 4.60 1.04 -12.42
CA GLY A 18 3.58 1.42 -13.41
C GLY A 18 4.02 2.59 -14.26
N GLU A 19 3.65 2.53 -15.53
CA GLU A 19 3.94 3.58 -16.51
C GLU A 19 3.54 4.96 -15.97
N GLN A 20 4.43 5.93 -16.13
CA GLN A 20 4.17 7.34 -15.79
C GLN A 20 4.11 8.15 -17.09
N PRO A 21 3.19 9.12 -17.21
CA PRO A 21 3.14 10.00 -18.37
C PRO A 21 4.42 10.83 -18.49
N LYS A 22 4.78 11.22 -19.73
CA LYS A 22 5.77 12.28 -19.95
C LYS A 22 5.21 13.61 -19.40
N PRO A 23 6.04 14.47 -18.80
CA PRO A 23 5.62 15.79 -18.34
C PRO A 23 4.93 16.59 -19.47
N GLY A 24 3.84 17.29 -19.14
CA GLY A 24 3.12 18.19 -20.06
C GLY A 24 1.99 17.57 -20.87
N ILE A 25 1.74 16.25 -20.75
CA ILE A 25 0.58 15.60 -21.38
C ILE A 25 -0.57 15.57 -20.37
N GLN A 26 -1.71 16.15 -20.73
CA GLN A 26 -2.93 16.01 -19.94
C GLN A 26 -3.42 14.57 -20.04
N ILE A 27 -3.45 13.86 -18.91
CA ILE A 27 -3.91 12.48 -18.83
C ILE A 27 -4.93 12.31 -17.70
N ILE A 28 -5.82 11.34 -17.87
CA ILE A 28 -6.64 10.82 -16.76
C ILE A 28 -5.84 9.68 -16.12
N LYS A 29 -5.22 9.97 -14.98
CA LYS A 29 -4.31 9.05 -14.29
C LYS A 29 -5.04 8.20 -13.25
N LEU A 30 -5.38 6.97 -13.63
CA LEU A 30 -6.12 6.03 -12.80
C LEU A 30 -5.36 4.70 -12.58
N ASN A 31 -4.02 4.73 -12.60
CA ASN A 31 -3.19 3.52 -12.60
C ASN A 31 -2.39 3.26 -11.30
N SER A 32 -2.14 4.24 -10.46
CA SER A 32 -1.26 4.12 -9.27
C SER A 32 -1.93 4.37 -7.92
N ASN A 33 -3.26 4.35 -7.89
CA ASN A 33 -4.05 4.49 -6.67
C ASN A 33 -3.74 5.79 -5.92
N GLU A 34 -3.40 6.88 -6.62
CA GLU A 34 -3.30 8.20 -5.99
C GLU A 34 -4.71 8.71 -5.63
N ASN A 35 -4.78 9.57 -4.62
CA ASN A 35 -6.02 10.22 -4.26
C ASN A 35 -6.34 11.32 -5.28
N PRO A 36 -7.57 11.41 -5.82
CA PRO A 36 -7.95 12.47 -6.75
C PRO A 36 -8.06 13.86 -6.10
N TYR A 37 -8.09 13.94 -4.77
CA TYR A 37 -8.24 15.20 -4.03
C TYR A 37 -6.90 15.68 -3.44
N PRO A 38 -6.69 17.01 -3.31
CA PRO A 38 -5.48 17.53 -2.67
C PRO A 38 -5.43 17.18 -1.18
N PRO A 39 -4.24 17.18 -0.57
CA PRO A 39 -4.11 17.02 0.89
C PRO A 39 -4.80 18.17 1.63
N THR A 40 -4.98 18.01 2.94
CA THR A 40 -5.62 19.04 3.78
C THR A 40 -4.94 20.41 3.60
N PRO A 41 -5.71 21.53 3.63
CA PRO A 41 -5.17 22.88 3.69
C PRO A 41 -4.12 23.08 4.80
N ALA A 42 -4.18 22.31 5.90
CA ALA A 42 -3.18 22.35 6.96
C ALA A 42 -1.77 21.98 6.46
N VAL A 43 -1.65 21.04 5.52
CA VAL A 43 -0.37 20.71 4.86
C VAL A 43 0.15 21.91 4.08
N MET A 44 -0.71 22.60 3.34
CA MET A 44 -0.31 23.79 2.59
C MET A 44 0.10 24.93 3.52
N ALA A 45 -0.53 25.07 4.68
CA ALA A 45 -0.14 26.04 5.70
C ALA A 45 1.25 25.72 6.28
N VAL A 46 1.55 24.45 6.55
CA VAL A 46 2.89 24.01 6.98
C VAL A 46 3.94 24.37 5.93
N LEU A 47 3.68 24.08 4.65
CA LEU A 47 4.63 24.34 3.57
C LEU A 47 4.89 25.84 3.37
N ARG A 48 3.85 26.68 3.43
CA ARG A 48 4.01 28.15 3.27
C ARG A 48 4.77 28.79 4.42
N ASN A 49 4.62 28.25 5.63
CA ASN A 49 5.22 28.78 6.85
C ASN A 49 6.43 27.96 7.31
N PHE A 50 7.01 27.14 6.43
CA PHE A 50 8.10 26.25 6.79
C PHE A 50 9.35 27.06 7.14
N ASP A 51 9.93 26.79 8.32
CA ASP A 51 11.18 27.43 8.74
C ASP A 51 12.36 26.85 7.96
N GLY A 52 12.88 27.63 7.02
CA GLY A 52 14.01 27.24 6.17
C GLY A 52 15.29 26.91 6.94
N GLU A 53 15.44 27.36 8.19
CA GLU A 53 16.56 27.02 9.06
C GLU A 53 16.65 25.51 9.31
N LEU A 54 15.51 24.82 9.33
CA LEU A 54 15.44 23.37 9.53
C LEU A 54 16.08 22.57 8.39
N LEU A 55 16.22 23.15 7.19
CA LEU A 55 16.81 22.47 6.04
C LEU A 55 18.32 22.24 6.19
N ARG A 56 19.02 23.05 6.99
CA ARG A 56 20.47 22.88 7.23
C ARG A 56 20.78 22.08 8.49
N ARG A 57 19.77 21.52 9.15
CA ARG A 57 19.89 20.74 10.39
C ARG A 57 19.42 19.32 10.13
N TYR A 58 20.08 18.34 10.75
CA TYR A 58 19.53 16.99 10.76
C TYR A 58 18.16 16.98 11.45
N PRO A 59 17.18 16.26 10.89
CA PRO A 59 15.85 16.15 11.47
C PRO A 59 15.88 15.31 12.75
N ASN A 60 14.75 15.27 13.47
CA ASN A 60 14.60 14.36 14.60
C ASN A 60 14.66 12.89 14.10
N ALA A 61 15.65 12.12 14.56
CA ALA A 61 15.92 10.75 14.11
C ALA A 61 14.74 9.74 14.29
N PHE A 62 13.78 10.08 15.15
CA PHE A 62 12.59 9.27 15.44
C PHE A 62 11.31 9.83 14.83
N ALA A 63 11.36 11.00 14.17
CA ALA A 63 10.19 11.73 13.70
C ALA A 63 9.13 11.95 14.81
N GLN A 64 9.59 12.35 16.01
CA GLN A 64 8.74 12.48 17.21
C GLN A 64 7.48 13.32 17.01
N GLU A 65 7.56 14.41 16.25
CA GLU A 65 6.40 15.28 15.95
C GLU A 65 5.29 14.49 15.25
N PHE A 66 5.64 13.65 14.27
CA PHE A 66 4.69 12.75 13.62
C PHE A 66 4.22 11.64 14.57
N GLN A 67 5.12 10.98 15.31
CA GLN A 67 4.75 9.92 16.25
C GLN A 67 3.71 10.39 17.27
N GLN A 68 3.87 11.60 17.81
CA GLN A 68 2.93 12.20 18.76
C GLN A 68 1.56 12.47 18.14
N ALA A 69 1.53 13.03 16.92
CA ALA A 69 0.29 13.27 16.19
C ALA A 69 -0.45 11.96 15.89
N ALA A 70 0.28 10.96 15.39
CA ALA A 70 -0.24 9.62 15.11
C ALA A 70 -0.74 8.92 16.38
N SER A 71 0.04 8.98 17.47
CA SER A 71 -0.32 8.42 18.78
C SER A 71 -1.65 8.95 19.29
N LYS A 72 -1.85 10.28 19.24
CA LYS A 72 -3.10 10.93 19.65
C LYS A 72 -4.30 10.48 18.82
N VAL A 73 -4.12 10.36 17.50
CA VAL A 73 -5.19 9.97 16.56
C VAL A 73 -5.56 8.50 16.71
N LEU A 74 -4.58 7.63 16.91
CA LEU A 74 -4.75 6.18 16.91
C LEU A 74 -5.00 5.60 18.31
N GLY A 75 -4.80 6.38 19.38
CA GLY A 75 -4.97 5.89 20.74
C GLY A 75 -3.99 4.76 21.10
N VAL A 76 -2.74 4.90 20.64
CA VAL A 76 -1.62 4.00 20.96
C VAL A 76 -0.45 4.81 21.51
N PRO A 77 0.40 4.25 22.39
CA PRO A 77 1.60 4.94 22.86
C PRO A 77 2.52 5.35 21.70
N SER A 78 3.22 6.49 21.81
CA SER A 78 4.07 6.99 20.72
C SER A 78 5.29 6.10 20.43
N ASP A 79 5.78 5.38 21.44
CA ASP A 79 6.87 4.40 21.33
C ASP A 79 6.42 3.07 20.67
N TRP A 80 5.12 2.89 20.43
CA TRP A 80 4.58 1.81 19.59
C TRP A 80 4.58 2.17 18.10
N ILE A 81 5.10 3.33 17.71
CA ILE A 81 5.07 3.82 16.33
C ILE A 81 6.50 3.96 15.82
N ILE A 82 6.81 3.39 14.66
CA ILE A 82 8.05 3.64 13.91
C ILE A 82 7.72 4.27 12.57
N VAL A 83 8.49 5.26 12.13
CA VAL A 83 8.21 6.05 10.91
C VAL A 83 9.21 5.69 9.82
N GLY A 84 8.73 5.57 8.57
CA GLY A 84 9.50 5.20 7.39
C GLY A 84 9.24 6.10 6.19
N ASN A 85 10.21 6.14 5.26
CA ASN A 85 10.14 6.92 4.02
C ASN A 85 9.17 6.27 3.00
N GLY A 86 7.90 6.24 3.39
CA GLY A 86 6.86 5.41 2.82
C GLY A 86 6.76 4.05 3.54
N SER A 87 5.66 3.35 3.34
CA SER A 87 5.48 1.98 3.84
C SER A 87 6.51 1.01 3.27
N ASP A 88 7.00 1.27 2.05
CA ASP A 88 8.03 0.47 1.37
C ASP A 88 9.34 0.38 2.15
N ASP A 89 9.75 1.49 2.79
CA ASP A 89 10.92 1.52 3.68
C ASP A 89 10.71 0.55 4.86
N LEU A 90 9.52 0.58 5.47
CA LEU A 90 9.17 -0.27 6.60
C LEU A 90 9.09 -1.74 6.21
N LEU A 91 8.51 -2.07 5.05
CA LEU A 91 8.50 -3.42 4.50
C LEU A 91 9.93 -3.95 4.34
N ASN A 92 10.83 -3.12 3.82
CA ASN A 92 12.25 -3.46 3.68
C ASN A 92 12.92 -3.66 5.05
N LEU A 93 12.63 -2.81 6.04
CA LEU A 93 13.15 -2.98 7.40
C LEU A 93 12.70 -4.31 8.03
N MET A 94 11.44 -4.72 7.85
CA MET A 94 10.94 -6.01 8.34
C MET A 94 11.72 -7.18 7.72
N ILE A 95 11.86 -7.18 6.39
CA ILE A 95 12.56 -8.24 5.68
C ILE A 95 14.02 -8.31 6.13
N ARG A 96 14.71 -7.18 6.20
CA ARG A 96 16.12 -7.12 6.62
C ARG A 96 16.33 -7.54 8.08
N ALA A 97 15.37 -7.27 8.95
CA ALA A 97 15.47 -7.60 10.37
C ALA A 97 15.13 -9.07 10.68
N CYS A 98 14.31 -9.71 9.85
CA CYS A 98 13.68 -10.98 10.19
C CYS A 98 13.93 -12.13 9.20
N ALA A 99 14.42 -11.83 7.99
CA ALA A 99 14.62 -12.79 6.92
C ALA A 99 16.06 -12.81 6.39
N GLU A 100 16.52 -14.00 6.04
CA GLU A 100 17.84 -14.33 5.48
C GLU A 100 17.75 -15.74 4.86
N PRO A 101 18.79 -16.27 4.18
CA PRO A 101 18.77 -17.68 3.74
C PRO A 101 18.41 -18.64 4.88
N GLY A 102 17.42 -19.53 4.69
CA GLY A 102 16.86 -20.39 5.74
C GLY A 102 15.76 -19.76 6.60
N ARG A 103 15.51 -18.44 6.47
CA ARG A 103 14.41 -17.71 7.12
C ARG A 103 13.48 -17.12 6.05
N LYS A 104 12.42 -17.86 5.74
CA LYS A 104 11.49 -17.55 4.66
C LYS A 104 10.54 -16.39 4.94
N VAL A 105 10.21 -15.67 3.88
CA VAL A 105 9.13 -14.68 3.81
C VAL A 105 7.92 -15.32 3.12
N VAL A 106 6.74 -15.16 3.70
CA VAL A 106 5.51 -15.83 3.26
C VAL A 106 4.44 -14.79 2.98
N TYR A 107 3.71 -14.92 1.88
CA TYR A 107 2.56 -14.07 1.59
C TYR A 107 1.65 -14.69 0.52
N PRO A 108 0.36 -14.37 0.53
CA PRO A 108 -0.55 -14.85 -0.49
C PRO A 108 -0.42 -14.06 -1.81
N VAL A 109 -0.68 -14.69 -2.96
CA VAL A 109 -0.60 -14.07 -4.29
C VAL A 109 -1.87 -14.24 -5.12
N PRO A 110 -2.28 -13.24 -5.92
CA PRO A 110 -1.60 -11.97 -6.18
C PRO A 110 -1.76 -10.94 -5.06
N THR A 111 -0.66 -10.23 -4.75
CA THR A 111 -0.61 -9.13 -3.78
C THR A 111 0.40 -8.06 -4.21
N TYR A 112 0.87 -7.22 -3.28
CA TYR A 112 1.87 -6.20 -3.55
C TYR A 112 3.22 -6.81 -3.95
N VAL A 113 3.57 -6.63 -5.21
CA VAL A 113 4.76 -7.23 -5.85
C VAL A 113 6.10 -6.82 -5.21
N LEU A 114 6.13 -5.75 -4.40
CA LEU A 114 7.35 -5.28 -3.74
C LEU A 114 7.86 -6.29 -2.71
N TYR A 115 6.98 -7.10 -2.10
CA TYR A 115 7.39 -8.16 -1.16
C TYR A 115 8.40 -9.11 -1.82
N LYS A 116 8.13 -9.53 -3.06
CA LYS A 116 9.02 -10.37 -3.85
C LYS A 116 10.37 -9.71 -4.08
N THR A 117 10.36 -8.48 -4.59
CA THR A 117 11.59 -7.74 -4.90
C THR A 117 12.46 -7.55 -3.67
N LEU A 118 11.89 -7.11 -2.55
CA LEU A 118 12.64 -6.90 -1.31
C LEU A 118 13.20 -8.20 -0.73
N THR A 119 12.43 -9.29 -0.79
CA THR A 119 12.91 -10.61 -0.34
C THR A 119 14.07 -11.11 -1.22
N GLN A 120 14.00 -10.89 -2.54
CA GLN A 120 15.09 -11.19 -3.47
C GLN A 120 16.35 -10.37 -3.17
N VAL A 121 16.22 -9.07 -2.84
CA VAL A 121 17.35 -8.24 -2.41
C VAL A 121 18.01 -8.83 -1.16
N GLN A 122 17.24 -9.43 -0.24
CA GLN A 122 17.76 -10.03 0.98
C GLN A 122 18.32 -11.45 0.78
N ALA A 123 18.18 -12.05 -0.40
CA ALA A 123 18.49 -13.45 -0.67
C ALA A 123 17.74 -14.45 0.24
N ALA A 124 16.58 -14.03 0.77
CA ALA A 124 15.75 -14.87 1.60
C ALA A 124 14.81 -15.75 0.75
N GLU A 125 14.35 -16.85 1.32
CA GLU A 125 13.40 -17.75 0.67
C GLU A 125 12.02 -17.11 0.57
N ILE A 126 11.35 -17.27 -0.58
CA ILE A 126 10.02 -16.71 -0.86
C ILE A 126 9.03 -17.87 -0.94
N MET A 127 7.97 -17.79 -0.15
CA MET A 127 6.83 -18.70 -0.25
C MET A 127 5.57 -17.91 -0.65
N GLU A 128 5.23 -18.01 -1.94
CA GLU A 128 4.01 -17.42 -2.50
C GLU A 128 2.86 -18.44 -2.39
N ILE A 129 1.79 -18.08 -1.67
CA ILE A 129 0.61 -18.95 -1.47
C ILE A 129 -0.54 -18.44 -2.33
N PRO A 130 -1.00 -19.16 -3.38
CA PRO A 130 -2.06 -18.64 -4.23
C PRO A 130 -3.36 -18.40 -3.45
N TYR A 131 -3.99 -17.25 -3.67
CA TYR A 131 -5.38 -17.02 -3.32
C TYR A 131 -6.29 -17.92 -4.18
N GLY A 132 -7.47 -18.27 -3.63
CA GLY A 132 -8.58 -18.79 -4.44
C GLY A 132 -9.20 -17.70 -5.33
N GLU A 133 -10.17 -18.08 -6.18
CA GLU A 133 -10.85 -17.14 -7.09
C GLU A 133 -11.63 -16.03 -6.38
N ASP A 134 -12.04 -16.26 -5.14
CA ASP A 134 -12.77 -15.32 -4.29
C ASP A 134 -11.85 -14.46 -3.41
N TYR A 135 -10.54 -14.63 -3.53
CA TYR A 135 -9.51 -13.96 -2.75
C TYR A 135 -9.59 -14.18 -1.23
N ARG A 136 -10.30 -15.21 -0.77
CA ARG A 136 -10.27 -15.61 0.65
C ARG A 136 -8.86 -16.00 1.06
N LEU A 137 -8.48 -15.60 2.26
CA LEU A 137 -7.15 -15.86 2.80
C LEU A 137 -6.90 -17.39 2.89
N PRO A 138 -5.82 -17.91 2.30
CA PRO A 138 -5.44 -19.32 2.42
C PRO A 138 -4.81 -19.59 3.80
N LEU A 139 -5.66 -19.56 4.82
CA LEU A 139 -5.27 -19.50 6.23
C LEU A 139 -4.45 -20.73 6.66
N GLU A 140 -4.91 -21.93 6.29
CA GLU A 140 -4.28 -23.20 6.69
C GLU A 140 -2.89 -23.35 6.06
N GLU A 141 -2.73 -22.98 4.80
CA GLU A 141 -1.47 -23.04 4.07
C GLU A 141 -0.46 -22.04 4.62
N LEU A 142 -0.90 -20.82 4.96
CA LEU A 142 -0.04 -19.81 5.59
C LEU A 142 0.49 -20.29 6.95
N ILE A 143 -0.37 -20.92 7.75
CA ILE A 143 0.00 -21.51 9.05
C ILE A 143 0.93 -22.71 8.86
N ALA A 144 0.66 -23.60 7.90
CA ALA A 144 1.47 -24.77 7.64
C ALA A 144 2.88 -24.42 7.17
N VAL A 145 3.00 -23.38 6.34
CA VAL A 145 4.31 -22.87 5.93
C VAL A 145 5.01 -22.21 7.11
N ASN A 146 4.33 -21.38 7.92
CA ASN A 146 4.89 -20.72 9.10
C ASN A 146 6.18 -19.93 8.81
N GLY A 147 6.01 -18.72 8.26
CA GLY A 147 7.11 -17.83 7.88
C GLY A 147 7.88 -17.25 9.05
N SER A 148 9.13 -16.83 8.80
CA SER A 148 9.84 -15.93 9.73
C SER A 148 9.22 -14.52 9.71
N VAL A 149 8.69 -14.12 8.55
CA VAL A 149 7.81 -12.98 8.34
C VAL A 149 6.67 -13.43 7.43
N THR A 150 5.45 -13.13 7.81
CA THR A 150 4.26 -13.33 6.98
C THR A 150 3.62 -11.99 6.66
N PHE A 151 3.52 -11.60 5.38
CA PHE A 151 2.85 -10.37 4.95
C PHE A 151 1.43 -10.63 4.52
N ILE A 152 0.47 -9.91 5.11
CA ILE A 152 -0.94 -9.91 4.71
C ILE A 152 -1.34 -8.48 4.37
N ALA A 153 -1.64 -8.19 3.09
CA ALA A 153 -2.23 -6.91 2.71
C ALA A 153 -3.74 -6.95 2.92
N SER A 154 -4.28 -6.03 3.73
CA SER A 154 -5.72 -5.90 3.97
C SER A 154 -6.09 -4.43 4.19
N PRO A 155 -6.90 -3.82 3.30
CA PRO A 155 -7.39 -4.38 2.05
C PRO A 155 -6.27 -4.72 1.04
N ASN A 156 -6.38 -5.86 0.37
CA ASN A 156 -5.38 -6.36 -0.58
C ASN A 156 -5.33 -5.53 -1.87
N SER A 157 -4.13 -5.31 -2.40
CA SER A 157 -3.93 -4.87 -3.79
C SER A 157 -3.30 -6.01 -4.59
N PRO A 158 -3.89 -6.44 -5.73
CA PRO A 158 -4.87 -5.66 -6.50
C PRO A 158 -6.34 -6.06 -6.30
N SER A 159 -6.69 -7.04 -5.46
CA SER A 159 -8.08 -7.56 -5.43
C SER A 159 -9.11 -6.65 -4.78
N GLY A 160 -8.71 -5.78 -3.84
CA GLY A 160 -9.61 -4.98 -3.03
C GLY A 160 -10.22 -5.72 -1.82
N HIS A 161 -9.94 -7.03 -1.71
CA HIS A 161 -10.45 -7.90 -0.65
C HIS A 161 -9.94 -7.48 0.74
N VAL A 162 -10.80 -7.58 1.75
CA VAL A 162 -10.44 -7.37 3.15
C VAL A 162 -10.44 -8.70 3.85
N VAL A 163 -9.32 -9.01 4.49
CA VAL A 163 -9.20 -10.15 5.39
C VAL A 163 -9.88 -9.78 6.71
N PRO A 164 -10.83 -10.58 7.23
CA PRO A 164 -11.45 -10.34 8.53
C PRO A 164 -10.42 -10.36 9.68
N THR A 165 -10.58 -9.49 10.68
CA THR A 165 -9.63 -9.44 11.82
C THR A 165 -9.58 -10.75 12.60
N ASP A 166 -10.67 -11.53 12.63
CA ASP A 166 -10.68 -12.84 13.27
C ASP A 166 -9.73 -13.85 12.60
N GLU A 167 -9.61 -13.83 11.28
CA GLU A 167 -8.66 -14.68 10.57
C GLU A 167 -7.21 -14.21 10.81
N MET A 168 -6.99 -12.90 10.88
CA MET A 168 -5.69 -12.34 11.28
C MET A 168 -5.32 -12.71 12.72
N ARG A 169 -6.30 -12.75 13.63
CA ARG A 169 -6.11 -13.21 15.01
C ARG A 169 -5.67 -14.67 15.06
N VAL A 170 -6.26 -15.53 14.22
CA VAL A 170 -5.83 -16.93 14.09
C VAL A 170 -4.37 -16.99 13.63
N LEU A 171 -4.00 -16.25 12.57
CA LEU A 171 -2.60 -16.17 12.13
C LEU A 171 -1.66 -15.70 13.25
N ALA A 172 -1.99 -14.59 13.91
CA ALA A 172 -1.16 -14.02 14.98
C ALA A 172 -0.88 -15.03 16.10
N SER A 173 -1.90 -15.82 16.48
CA SER A 173 -1.80 -16.84 17.53
C SER A 173 -1.05 -18.11 17.13
N LYS A 174 -0.94 -18.41 15.83
CA LYS A 174 -0.38 -19.68 15.32
C LYS A 174 1.01 -19.54 14.71
N LEU A 175 1.35 -18.36 14.21
CA LEU A 175 2.65 -18.10 13.61
C LEU A 175 3.71 -17.89 14.70
N SER A 176 4.88 -18.50 14.49
CA SER A 176 6.05 -18.26 15.35
C SER A 176 6.86 -17.04 14.92
N GLY A 177 6.69 -16.59 13.67
CA GLY A 177 7.34 -15.41 13.12
C GLY A 177 6.54 -14.12 13.31
N VAL A 178 6.99 -13.06 12.66
CA VAL A 178 6.31 -11.76 12.66
C VAL A 178 5.17 -11.78 11.65
N LEU A 179 3.96 -11.44 12.09
CA LEU A 179 2.83 -11.17 11.22
C LEU A 179 2.81 -9.67 10.88
N VAL A 180 3.03 -9.34 9.62
CA VAL A 180 2.97 -7.97 9.12
C VAL A 180 1.68 -7.76 8.35
N ILE A 181 0.84 -6.85 8.83
CA ILE A 181 -0.44 -6.51 8.23
C ILE A 181 -0.26 -5.18 7.49
N ASP A 182 -0.23 -5.23 6.16
CA ASP A 182 -0.12 -4.05 5.30
C ASP A 182 -1.51 -3.43 5.08
N GLU A 183 -1.73 -2.31 5.78
CA GLU A 183 -2.93 -1.51 5.82
C GLU A 183 -2.81 -0.25 4.94
N ALA A 184 -2.08 -0.30 3.82
CA ALA A 184 -1.92 0.84 2.92
C ALA A 184 -3.24 1.46 2.41
N TYR A 185 -4.34 0.70 2.44
CA TYR A 185 -5.67 1.13 2.00
C TYR A 185 -6.72 1.18 3.11
N VAL A 186 -6.33 1.03 4.38
CA VAL A 186 -7.26 0.94 5.52
C VAL A 186 -8.17 2.17 5.68
N ASP A 187 -7.71 3.34 5.26
CA ASP A 187 -8.53 4.57 5.31
C ASP A 187 -9.85 4.44 4.53
N PHE A 188 -9.93 3.53 3.56
CA PHE A 188 -11.14 3.28 2.75
C PHE A 188 -11.97 2.09 3.25
N ALA A 189 -11.44 1.36 4.24
CA ALA A 189 -12.05 0.16 4.80
C ALA A 189 -13.03 0.49 5.94
N GLU A 190 -13.80 -0.53 6.32
CA GLU A 190 -14.76 -0.49 7.43
C GLU A 190 -14.16 -1.04 8.72
N GLU A 191 -13.09 -1.83 8.59
CA GLU A 191 -12.40 -2.52 9.68
C GLU A 191 -10.89 -2.32 9.55
N ASP A 192 -10.20 -2.35 10.70
CA ASP A 192 -8.75 -2.34 10.79
C ASP A 192 -8.22 -3.34 11.83
N ALA A 193 -6.93 -3.64 11.74
CA ALA A 193 -6.22 -4.59 12.57
C ALA A 193 -5.47 -3.93 13.74
N LEU A 194 -5.75 -2.66 14.06
CA LEU A 194 -5.00 -1.93 15.09
C LEU A 194 -5.15 -2.57 16.48
N ALA A 195 -6.29 -3.19 16.77
CA ALA A 195 -6.49 -3.93 18.01
C ALA A 195 -5.48 -5.07 18.19
N LEU A 196 -5.08 -5.74 17.10
CA LEU A 196 -4.20 -6.90 17.15
C LEU A 196 -2.80 -6.58 17.67
N VAL A 197 -2.29 -5.36 17.46
CA VAL A 197 -0.98 -4.97 18.00
C VAL A 197 -0.96 -4.92 19.53
N LYS A 198 -2.14 -4.75 20.17
CA LYS A 198 -2.30 -4.78 21.63
C LYS A 198 -2.51 -6.20 22.15
N GLU A 199 -3.06 -7.08 21.32
CA GLU A 199 -3.36 -8.48 21.66
C GLU A 199 -2.16 -9.40 21.46
N TYR A 200 -1.27 -9.11 20.50
CA TYR A 200 -0.18 -10.00 20.08
C TYR A 200 1.14 -9.26 19.88
N GLU A 201 2.20 -9.74 20.52
CA GLU A 201 3.53 -9.10 20.45
C GLU A 201 4.24 -9.29 19.10
N ASN A 202 3.86 -10.31 18.32
CA ASN A 202 4.43 -10.61 17.01
C ASN A 202 3.71 -9.92 15.84
N VAL A 203 2.73 -9.05 16.11
CA VAL A 203 1.97 -8.34 15.08
C VAL A 203 2.53 -6.94 14.86
N ILE A 204 2.70 -6.58 13.58
CA ILE A 204 2.97 -5.22 13.15
C ILE A 204 1.96 -4.80 12.10
N VAL A 205 1.32 -3.66 12.30
CA VAL A 205 0.45 -3.03 11.31
C VAL A 205 1.22 -1.93 10.59
N ILE A 206 1.16 -1.88 9.25
CA ILE A 206 1.84 -0.86 8.43
C ILE A 206 0.79 0.05 7.78
N ARG A 207 0.96 1.37 7.88
CA ARG A 207 0.10 2.36 7.25
C ARG A 207 0.91 3.38 6.44
N THR A 208 0.23 4.10 5.57
CA THR A 208 0.84 5.11 4.69
C THR A 208 -0.03 6.36 4.57
N LEU A 209 0.59 7.53 4.43
CA LEU A 209 -0.12 8.77 4.09
C LEU A 209 -0.26 8.94 2.57
N SER A 210 0.25 8.01 1.77
CA SER A 210 0.25 8.10 0.32
C SER A 210 -1.15 8.05 -0.31
N LYS A 211 -2.09 7.39 0.36
CA LYS A 211 -3.42 7.04 -0.19
C LYS A 211 -4.51 7.91 0.43
N GLY A 212 -5.02 7.57 1.61
CA GLY A 212 -6.12 8.30 2.26
C GLY A 212 -5.83 9.79 2.47
N TYR A 213 -4.57 10.16 2.71
CA TYR A 213 -4.15 11.53 3.05
C TYR A 213 -3.63 12.36 1.86
N SER A 214 -3.63 11.81 0.64
CA SER A 214 -3.16 12.50 -0.58
C SER A 214 -1.70 12.96 -0.55
N LEU A 215 -0.81 12.23 0.15
CA LEU A 215 0.61 12.58 0.29
C LEU A 215 1.57 11.59 -0.39
N ALA A 216 1.17 10.99 -1.53
CA ALA A 216 2.03 10.05 -2.26
C ALA A 216 3.40 10.64 -2.63
N GLY A 217 3.47 11.94 -2.90
CA GLY A 217 4.70 12.66 -3.22
C GLY A 217 5.59 12.98 -2.01
N ILE A 218 5.09 12.85 -0.77
CA ILE A 218 5.88 13.11 0.45
C ILE A 218 6.61 11.85 0.94
N ARG A 219 6.13 10.66 0.56
CA ARG A 219 6.72 9.38 0.98
C ARG A 219 6.80 9.25 2.51
N LEU A 220 5.66 9.35 3.19
CA LEU A 220 5.59 9.10 4.63
C LEU A 220 4.71 7.88 4.93
N GLY A 221 5.28 6.92 5.66
CA GLY A 221 4.58 5.75 6.20
C GLY A 221 4.99 5.49 7.63
N PHE A 222 4.26 4.62 8.31
CA PHE A 222 4.55 4.27 9.69
C PHE A 222 4.05 2.86 10.01
N SER A 223 4.67 2.21 10.97
CA SER A 223 4.21 0.95 11.52
C SER A 223 3.83 1.10 12.97
N ILE A 224 2.84 0.33 13.41
CA ILE A 224 2.42 0.20 14.80
C ILE A 224 2.72 -1.23 15.25
N GLY A 225 3.33 -1.39 16.43
CA GLY A 225 3.62 -2.71 16.98
C GLY A 225 4.16 -2.63 18.40
N ASN A 226 4.39 -3.79 19.02
CA ASN A 226 4.96 -3.86 20.36
C ASN A 226 6.38 -3.23 20.38
N PRO A 227 6.71 -2.35 21.36
CA PRO A 227 7.98 -1.64 21.40
C PRO A 227 9.21 -2.57 21.50
N HIS A 228 9.06 -3.75 22.13
CA HIS A 228 10.12 -4.76 22.15
C HIS A 228 10.44 -5.25 20.73
N LEU A 229 9.42 -5.53 19.92
CA LEU A 229 9.59 -5.93 18.52
C LEU A 229 10.16 -4.77 17.68
N LEU A 230 9.64 -3.55 17.85
CA LEU A 230 10.12 -2.36 17.13
C LEU A 230 11.58 -2.00 17.44
N SER A 231 12.08 -2.32 18.64
CA SER A 231 13.49 -2.15 18.99
C SER A 231 14.44 -2.89 18.03
N GLY A 232 13.98 -4.02 17.47
CA GLY A 232 14.68 -4.74 16.41
C GLY A 232 14.86 -3.90 15.16
N LEU A 233 13.79 -3.21 14.74
CA LEU A 233 13.76 -2.40 13.53
C LEU A 233 14.58 -1.13 13.67
N TYR A 234 14.62 -0.52 14.86
CA TYR A 234 15.47 0.65 15.12
C TYR A 234 16.97 0.36 14.94
N LYS A 235 17.42 -0.89 15.07
CA LYS A 235 18.82 -1.29 14.77
C LYS A 235 19.13 -1.33 13.27
N VAL A 236 18.11 -1.47 12.43
CA VAL A 236 18.24 -1.62 10.96
C VAL A 236 17.89 -0.33 10.24
N LYS A 237 17.00 0.49 10.83
CA LYS A 237 16.57 1.80 10.34
C LYS A 237 17.79 2.69 10.12
N ASP A 238 17.80 3.43 9.01
CA ASP A 238 18.80 4.47 8.81
C ASP A 238 18.71 5.56 9.89
N SER A 239 19.83 6.22 10.18
CA SER A 239 19.95 7.17 11.30
C SER A 239 18.94 8.33 11.17
N TYR A 240 18.75 8.84 9.95
CA TYR A 240 17.83 9.94 9.64
C TYR A 240 17.03 9.62 8.37
N ASN A 241 16.05 8.73 8.47
CA ASN A 241 15.29 8.24 7.33
C ASN A 241 14.15 9.16 6.86
N ILE A 242 13.75 10.15 7.67
CA ILE A 242 12.65 11.07 7.38
C ILE A 242 13.16 12.51 7.40
N ASP A 243 12.87 13.28 6.36
CA ASP A 243 13.22 14.69 6.30
C ASP A 243 12.28 15.58 7.14
N ALA A 244 12.74 16.80 7.44
CA ALA A 244 12.01 17.74 8.28
C ALA A 244 10.67 18.19 7.67
N ILE A 245 10.55 18.25 6.34
CA ILE A 245 9.31 18.64 5.66
C ILE A 245 8.30 17.51 5.82
N ALA A 246 8.66 16.28 5.47
CA ALA A 246 7.82 15.10 5.54
C ALA A 246 7.25 14.88 6.95
N CYS A 247 8.08 15.05 7.98
CA CYS A 247 7.65 14.94 9.38
C CYS A 247 6.54 15.96 9.73
N LYS A 248 6.74 17.24 9.38
CA LYS A 248 5.78 18.32 9.68
C LYS A 248 4.48 18.22 8.90
N VAL A 249 4.57 17.99 7.58
CA VAL A 249 3.37 17.85 6.74
C VAL A 249 2.59 16.58 7.10
N GLY A 250 3.31 15.51 7.46
CA GLY A 250 2.70 14.29 7.96
C GLY A 250 1.91 14.49 9.24
N ALA A 251 2.49 15.20 10.21
CA ALA A 251 1.84 15.49 11.49
C ALA A 251 0.56 16.32 11.30
N ALA A 252 0.61 17.33 10.42
CA ALA A 252 -0.57 18.13 10.06
C ALA A 252 -1.65 17.28 9.36
N ALA A 253 -1.25 16.43 8.40
CA ALA A 253 -2.18 15.59 7.66
C ALA A 253 -2.86 14.54 8.53
N ILE A 254 -2.12 13.82 9.38
CA ILE A 254 -2.71 12.80 10.24
C ILE A 254 -3.60 13.41 11.33
N THR A 255 -3.34 14.64 11.75
CA THR A 255 -4.19 15.32 12.73
C THR A 255 -5.56 15.71 12.15
N ASP A 256 -5.62 16.10 10.88
CA ASP A 256 -6.87 16.53 10.23
C ASP A 256 -7.72 15.36 9.71
N GLN A 257 -8.24 14.58 10.66
CA GLN A 257 -9.10 13.43 10.37
C GLN A 257 -10.40 13.85 9.67
N ALA A 258 -10.95 15.02 9.99
CA ALA A 258 -12.20 15.50 9.41
C ALA A 258 -12.06 15.70 7.89
N TYR A 259 -11.00 16.39 7.45
CA TYR A 259 -10.74 16.58 6.02
C TYR A 259 -10.47 15.24 5.32
N LYS A 260 -9.58 14.41 5.89
CA LYS A 260 -9.25 13.09 5.32
C LYS A 260 -10.50 12.24 5.15
N ASN A 261 -11.34 12.15 6.18
CA ASN A 261 -12.55 11.32 6.14
C ASN A 261 -13.58 11.86 5.14
N ALA A 262 -13.68 13.18 4.95
CA ALA A 262 -14.55 13.76 3.92
C ALA A 262 -14.07 13.40 2.50
N CYS A 263 -12.75 13.43 2.24
CA CYS A 263 -12.18 13.01 0.96
C CYS A 263 -12.39 11.50 0.73
N VAL A 264 -12.12 10.67 1.73
CA VAL A 264 -12.36 9.22 1.69
C VAL A 264 -13.83 8.92 1.39
N ALA A 265 -14.78 9.60 2.03
CA ALA A 265 -16.21 9.40 1.80
C ALA A 265 -16.58 9.66 0.33
N LYS A 266 -16.06 10.74 -0.27
CA LYS A 266 -16.24 11.01 -1.71
C LYS A 266 -15.69 9.87 -2.56
N VAL A 267 -14.47 9.39 -2.29
CA VAL A 267 -13.89 8.25 -3.02
C VAL A 267 -14.75 6.99 -2.87
N LYS A 268 -15.27 6.69 -1.68
CA LYS A 268 -16.17 5.54 -1.46
C LYS A 268 -17.46 5.68 -2.27
N THR A 269 -18.06 6.86 -2.31
CA THR A 269 -19.25 7.13 -3.15
C THR A 269 -18.96 6.96 -4.63
N SER A 270 -17.87 7.56 -5.14
CA SER A 270 -17.47 7.44 -6.54
C SER A 270 -17.10 5.99 -6.91
N ARG A 271 -16.48 5.23 -5.99
CA ARG A 271 -16.18 3.80 -6.15
C ARG A 271 -17.46 2.99 -6.36
N THR A 272 -18.49 3.22 -5.54
CA THR A 272 -19.78 2.53 -5.68
C THR A 272 -20.45 2.85 -7.02
N LYS A 273 -20.48 4.14 -7.42
CA LYS A 273 -21.02 4.54 -8.73
C LYS A 273 -20.26 3.89 -9.88
N LEU A 274 -18.93 3.98 -9.88
CA LEU A 274 -18.08 3.40 -10.92
C LEU A 274 -18.26 1.89 -11.01
N ALA A 275 -18.34 1.18 -9.88
CA ALA A 275 -18.61 -0.25 -9.86
C ALA A 275 -19.95 -0.59 -10.50
N THR A 276 -21.01 0.16 -10.21
CA THR A 276 -22.33 -0.01 -10.83
C THR A 276 -22.27 0.23 -12.34
N ASP A 277 -21.59 1.29 -12.79
CA ASP A 277 -21.50 1.63 -14.20
C ASP A 277 -20.68 0.58 -14.98
N LEU A 278 -19.56 0.10 -14.44
CA LEU A 278 -18.78 -0.98 -15.04
C LEU A 278 -19.56 -2.31 -15.11
N LYS A 279 -20.35 -2.64 -14.07
CA LYS A 279 -21.25 -3.81 -14.09
C LYS A 279 -22.31 -3.70 -15.19
N LYS A 280 -22.89 -2.52 -15.43
CA LYS A 280 -23.82 -2.29 -16.57
C LYS A 280 -23.13 -2.48 -17.92
N LEU A 281 -21.82 -2.21 -17.99
CA LEU A 281 -21.01 -2.50 -19.17
C LEU A 281 -20.66 -3.99 -19.31
N GLY A 282 -21.09 -4.86 -18.39
CA GLY A 282 -20.85 -6.30 -18.45
C GLY A 282 -19.50 -6.72 -17.88
N PHE A 283 -18.76 -5.82 -17.22
CA PHE A 283 -17.57 -6.21 -16.49
C PHE A 283 -17.95 -7.03 -15.26
N ARG A 284 -17.17 -8.07 -14.97
CA ARG A 284 -17.12 -8.61 -13.61
C ARG A 284 -16.31 -7.63 -12.76
N VAL A 285 -16.88 -7.22 -11.63
CA VAL A 285 -16.27 -6.25 -10.70
C VAL A 285 -16.26 -6.90 -9.32
N TRP A 286 -15.06 -7.05 -8.74
CA TRP A 286 -14.89 -7.57 -7.38
C TRP A 286 -15.23 -6.49 -6.36
N ASP A 287 -15.74 -6.92 -5.21
CA ASP A 287 -15.96 -6.02 -4.08
C ASP A 287 -14.62 -5.47 -3.59
N SER A 288 -14.61 -4.20 -3.23
CA SER A 288 -13.39 -3.48 -2.89
C SER A 288 -13.61 -2.57 -1.70
N GLN A 289 -12.70 -2.63 -0.74
CA GLN A 289 -12.57 -1.65 0.33
C GLN A 289 -11.35 -0.74 0.16
N THR A 290 -10.90 -0.53 -1.09
CA THR A 290 -9.76 0.37 -1.42
C THR A 290 -10.23 1.62 -2.17
N ASN A 291 -9.29 2.40 -2.71
CA ASN A 291 -9.56 3.46 -3.68
C ASN A 291 -9.42 3.01 -5.14
N PHE A 292 -9.61 1.72 -5.41
CA PHE A 292 -9.60 1.16 -6.77
C PHE A 292 -10.58 -0.01 -6.87
N LEU A 293 -10.81 -0.46 -8.10
CA LEU A 293 -11.58 -1.66 -8.42
C LEU A 293 -10.71 -2.61 -9.24
N LEU A 294 -10.75 -3.91 -8.92
CA LEU A 294 -10.33 -4.96 -9.84
C LEU A 294 -11.53 -5.32 -10.72
N VAL A 295 -11.31 -5.35 -12.04
CA VAL A 295 -12.36 -5.66 -13.01
C VAL A 295 -11.87 -6.58 -14.10
N GLN A 296 -12.76 -7.40 -14.63
CA GLN A 296 -12.52 -8.29 -15.76
C GLN A 296 -13.48 -7.90 -16.88
N PRO A 297 -12.97 -7.54 -18.07
CA PRO A 297 -13.81 -7.25 -19.23
C PRO A 297 -14.64 -8.46 -19.65
N PRO A 298 -15.85 -8.27 -20.21
CA PRO A 298 -16.73 -9.36 -20.62
C PRO A 298 -16.10 -10.30 -21.66
N GLN A 299 -15.20 -9.80 -22.49
CA GLN A 299 -14.51 -10.57 -23.54
C GLN A 299 -13.13 -11.10 -23.08
N GLY A 300 -12.74 -10.89 -21.81
CA GLY A 300 -11.40 -11.24 -21.31
C GLY A 300 -10.24 -10.47 -21.97
N ASN A 301 -10.54 -9.39 -22.69
CA ASN A 301 -9.60 -8.64 -23.53
C ASN A 301 -8.92 -7.46 -22.79
N ALA A 302 -8.49 -7.67 -21.54
CA ALA A 302 -7.94 -6.61 -20.68
C ALA A 302 -6.73 -5.90 -21.30
N SER A 303 -5.79 -6.64 -21.87
CA SER A 303 -4.62 -6.04 -22.55
C SER A 303 -5.04 -5.10 -23.70
N TYR A 304 -6.02 -5.49 -24.51
CA TYR A 304 -6.54 -4.66 -25.60
C TYR A 304 -7.16 -3.37 -25.08
N LEU A 305 -8.07 -3.47 -24.09
CA LEU A 305 -8.72 -2.30 -23.50
C LEU A 305 -7.70 -1.37 -22.84
N TYR A 306 -6.69 -1.92 -22.15
CA TYR A 306 -5.60 -1.13 -21.59
C TYR A 306 -4.88 -0.30 -22.65
N GLN A 307 -4.51 -0.90 -23.80
CA GLN A 307 -3.84 -0.17 -24.88
C GLN A 307 -4.75 0.90 -25.48
N LYS A 308 -6.03 0.60 -25.69
CA LYS A 308 -6.99 1.55 -26.26
C LYS A 308 -7.32 2.74 -25.35
N LEU A 309 -7.51 2.48 -24.05
CA LEU A 309 -7.66 3.57 -23.07
C LEU A 309 -6.39 4.44 -23.01
N LYS A 310 -5.21 3.81 -23.09
CA LYS A 310 -3.94 4.51 -23.12
C LYS A 310 -3.80 5.40 -24.37
N GLU A 311 -4.19 4.92 -25.55
CA GLU A 311 -4.24 5.72 -26.79
C GLU A 311 -5.14 6.97 -26.64
N GLN A 312 -6.18 6.88 -25.81
CA GLN A 312 -7.09 7.98 -25.48
C GLN A 312 -6.64 8.85 -24.29
N GLY A 313 -5.44 8.62 -23.74
CA GLY A 313 -4.91 9.40 -22.61
C GLY A 313 -5.47 9.00 -21.23
N ILE A 314 -6.11 7.83 -21.13
CA ILE A 314 -6.66 7.28 -19.88
C ILE A 314 -5.78 6.13 -19.41
N LEU A 315 -5.02 6.36 -18.33
CA LEU A 315 -4.10 5.35 -17.79
C LEU A 315 -4.78 4.55 -16.68
N VAL A 316 -5.04 3.28 -16.93
CA VAL A 316 -5.42 2.28 -15.91
C VAL A 316 -4.25 1.33 -15.65
N ARG A 317 -4.37 0.38 -14.72
CA ARG A 317 -3.32 -0.61 -14.45
C ARG A 317 -3.68 -1.96 -15.05
N TYR A 318 -2.84 -2.44 -15.95
CA TYR A 318 -2.81 -3.81 -16.44
C TYR A 318 -1.64 -4.59 -15.82
N PHE A 319 -1.85 -5.88 -15.57
CA PHE A 319 -0.82 -6.78 -15.05
C PHE A 319 -0.61 -7.94 -16.03
N GLN A 320 0.60 -8.06 -16.56
CA GLN A 320 1.00 -9.24 -17.31
C GLN A 320 1.57 -10.28 -16.33
N GLN A 321 0.71 -10.83 -15.48
CA GLN A 321 1.08 -11.75 -14.39
C GLN A 321 0.00 -12.81 -14.18
N PRO A 322 0.38 -14.06 -13.82
CA PRO A 322 -0.55 -15.15 -13.52
C PRO A 322 -1.72 -14.75 -12.64
N GLY A 323 -2.93 -15.01 -13.12
CA GLY A 323 -4.19 -14.75 -12.43
C GLY A 323 -4.74 -13.34 -12.61
N LEU A 324 -4.05 -12.47 -13.35
CA LEU A 324 -4.44 -11.07 -13.58
C LEU A 324 -4.41 -10.66 -15.06
N GLU A 325 -3.99 -11.53 -15.98
CA GLU A 325 -3.80 -11.21 -17.40
C GLU A 325 -5.08 -10.85 -18.16
N ASP A 326 -6.23 -11.22 -17.60
CA ASP A 326 -7.56 -10.90 -18.09
C ASP A 326 -8.24 -9.79 -17.28
N LYS A 327 -7.51 -9.09 -16.41
CA LYS A 327 -8.05 -8.09 -15.48
C LYS A 327 -7.37 -6.73 -15.62
N LEU A 328 -8.10 -5.70 -15.20
CA LEU A 328 -7.62 -4.34 -15.02
C LEU A 328 -7.85 -3.91 -13.59
N ARG A 329 -6.90 -3.18 -13.02
CA ARG A 329 -7.13 -2.40 -11.80
C ARG A 329 -7.33 -0.93 -12.18
N ILE A 330 -8.47 -0.39 -11.79
CA ILE A 330 -8.90 0.97 -12.08
C ILE A 330 -8.91 1.75 -10.77
N THR A 331 -8.03 2.75 -10.64
CA THR A 331 -8.10 3.71 -9.53
C THR A 331 -9.37 4.54 -9.65
N VAL A 332 -10.01 4.83 -8.51
CA VAL A 332 -11.16 5.72 -8.45
C VAL A 332 -10.66 7.17 -8.48
N GLY A 333 -10.97 7.88 -9.56
CA GLY A 333 -10.68 9.30 -9.73
C GLY A 333 -11.80 10.19 -9.21
N THR A 334 -11.79 11.45 -9.64
CA THR A 334 -12.96 12.35 -9.55
C THR A 334 -14.14 11.80 -10.36
N ASP A 335 -15.35 12.31 -10.09
CA ASP A 335 -16.55 11.89 -10.84
C ASP A 335 -16.40 12.12 -12.36
N ASP A 336 -15.79 13.25 -12.77
CA ASP A 336 -15.52 13.56 -14.18
C ASP A 336 -14.53 12.58 -14.81
N GLN A 337 -13.44 12.24 -14.10
CA GLN A 337 -12.46 11.26 -14.57
C GLN A 337 -13.06 9.86 -14.71
N ASN A 338 -13.89 9.46 -13.74
CA ASN A 338 -14.58 8.17 -13.76
C ASN A 338 -15.61 8.12 -14.90
N GLN A 339 -16.33 9.22 -15.14
CA GLN A 339 -17.31 9.32 -16.21
C GLN A 339 -16.65 9.26 -17.59
N ALA A 340 -15.56 10.00 -17.79
CA ALA A 340 -14.77 9.95 -19.03
C ALA A 340 -14.21 8.53 -19.31
N LEU A 341 -13.77 7.81 -18.28
CA LEU A 341 -13.39 6.40 -18.40
C LEU A 341 -14.57 5.52 -18.85
N VAL A 342 -15.74 5.69 -18.25
CA VAL A 342 -16.94 4.90 -18.61
C VAL A 342 -17.37 5.17 -20.06
N GLU A 343 -17.33 6.43 -20.50
CA GLU A 343 -17.63 6.81 -21.89
C GLU A 343 -16.63 6.20 -22.87
N ALA A 344 -15.33 6.31 -22.58
CA ALA A 344 -14.29 5.66 -23.37
C ALA A 344 -14.49 4.13 -23.48
N LEU A 345 -14.93 3.48 -22.40
CA LEU A 345 -15.23 2.04 -22.42
C LEU A 345 -16.48 1.67 -23.21
N ILE A 346 -17.46 2.58 -23.33
CA ILE A 346 -18.64 2.38 -24.19
C ILE A 346 -18.23 2.39 -25.66
N ASP A 347 -17.35 3.32 -26.05
CA ASP A 347 -16.87 3.46 -27.43
C ASP A 347 -15.97 2.30 -27.89
N LEU A 348 -15.41 1.54 -26.95
CA LEU A 348 -14.51 0.40 -27.19
C LEU A 348 -15.21 -0.97 -27.17
N LYS A 349 -16.52 -1.00 -26.97
CA LYS A 349 -17.35 -2.20 -27.16
C LYS A 349 -17.67 -2.43 -28.63
#